data_AF-G2GJU2-F1
#
_entry.id   AF-G2GJU2-F1
#
_cell.length_a   1.000
_cell.length_b   1.000
_cell.length_c   1.000
_cell.angle_alpha   90.00
_cell.angle_beta   90.00
_cell.angle_gamma   90.00
#
_symmetry.space_group_name_H-M   'P 1'
#
loop_
_entity.id
_entity.type
_entity.pdbx_description
1 polymer ?
#
loop_
_entity_poly.entity_id
_entity_poly.type
_entity_poly.pdbx_seq_one_letter_code
_entity_poly.pdbx_strand_id
1 'polypeptide(L)'
;MASVEIRRLDREIRRTQNKLEAVRRGEWWPLTSRERLAMTRALAAGARSVHQSRSTAGAETRMDSIGTAVETRLNAELTALHGERQRLITEAARAKAARKSSRWF
;
A
#
# COMPACT_ATOMS: atom_id res chain seq x y z
N MET A 1 -2.33 8.56 -25.35
CA MET A 1 -2.85 7.48 -24.50
C MET A 1 -1.90 7.20 -23.33
N ALA A 2 -0.63 6.84 -23.57
CA ALA A 2 0.37 6.61 -22.50
C ALA A 2 0.45 7.70 -21.41
N SER A 3 0.30 8.98 -21.75
CA SER A 3 0.33 10.08 -20.77
C SER A 3 -0.86 10.09 -19.80
N VAL A 4 -2.01 9.54 -20.19
CA VAL A 4 -3.21 9.46 -19.33
C VAL A 4 -3.07 8.29 -18.35
N GLU A 5 -2.56 7.15 -18.81
CA GLU A 5 -2.28 5.98 -17.97
C GLU A 5 -1.20 6.26 -16.94
N ILE A 6 -0.11 6.94 -17.32
CA ILE A 6 0.93 7.36 -16.37
C ILE A 6 0.33 8.27 -15.28
N ARG A 7 -0.52 9.23 -15.64
CA ARG A 7 -1.20 10.10 -14.65
C ARG A 7 -2.15 9.32 -13.75
N ARG A 8 -2.81 8.28 -14.27
CA ARG A 8 -3.67 7.40 -13.47
C ARG A 8 -2.82 6.61 -12.47
N LEU A 9 -1.72 6.00 -12.91
CA LEU A 9 -0.78 5.29 -12.04
C LEU A 9 -0.18 6.21 -10.99
N ASP A 10 0.22 7.43 -11.34
CA ASP A 10 0.73 8.42 -10.38
C ASP A 10 -0.30 8.75 -9.28
N ARG A 11 -1.59 8.84 -9.63
CA ARG A 11 -2.67 9.03 -8.66
C ARG A 11 -2.85 7.80 -7.76
N GLU A 12 -2.77 6.60 -8.33
CA GLU A 12 -2.87 5.35 -7.58
C GLU A 12 -1.69 5.18 -6.62
N ILE A 13 -0.45 5.45 -7.07
CA ILE A 13 0.76 5.49 -6.24
C ILE A 13 0.57 6.44 -5.07
N ARG A 14 0.12 7.67 -5.33
CA ARG A 14 -0.12 8.66 -4.26
C ARG A 14 -1.18 8.19 -3.27
N ARG A 15 -2.25 7.55 -3.74
CA ARG A 15 -3.30 6.99 -2.87
C ARG A 15 -2.74 5.87 -1.99
N THR A 16 -1.91 4.98 -2.54
CA THR A 16 -1.29 3.89 -1.79
C THR A 16 -0.25 4.41 -0.80
N GLN A 17 0.51 5.45 -1.14
CA GLN A 17 1.40 6.15 -0.21
C GLN A 17 0.63 6.75 0.96
N ASN A 18 -0.47 7.47 0.71
CA ASN A 18 -1.29 8.04 1.77
C ASN A 18 -1.87 6.96 2.70
N LYS A 19 -2.25 5.80 2.15
CA LYS A 19 -2.68 4.64 2.95
C LYS A 19 -1.55 4.11 3.82
N LEU A 20 -0.33 3.98 3.28
CA LEU A 20 0.83 3.51 4.02
C LEU A 20 1.17 4.46 5.18
N GLU A 21 1.16 5.76 4.93
CA GLU A 21 1.38 6.76 5.97
C GLU A 21 0.29 6.72 7.04
N ALA A 22 -0.97 6.53 6.65
CA ALA A 22 -2.07 6.37 7.58
C ALA A 22 -1.87 5.15 8.48
N VAL A 23 -1.48 3.99 7.93
CA VAL A 23 -1.15 2.79 8.74
C VAL A 23 -0.02 3.08 9.72
N ARG A 24 1.05 3.76 9.28
CA ARG A 24 2.18 4.15 10.15
C ARG A 24 1.79 5.10 11.28
N ARG A 25 0.76 5.94 11.05
CA ARG A 25 0.17 6.80 12.10
C ARG A 25 -0.80 6.04 13.01
N GLY A 26 -1.03 4.75 12.79
CA GLY A 26 -1.97 3.94 13.55
C GLY A 26 -3.42 4.09 13.10
N GLU A 27 -3.69 4.69 11.94
CA GLU A 27 -5.04 4.85 11.41
C GLU A 27 -5.55 3.55 10.77
N TRP A 28 -6.84 3.26 10.96
CA TRP A 28 -7.45 1.97 10.59
C TRP A 28 -8.26 2.00 9.29
N TRP A 29 -8.55 3.17 8.73
CA TRP A 29 -9.29 3.28 7.47
C TRP A 29 -8.62 2.62 6.24
N PRO A 30 -7.27 2.51 6.11
CA PRO A 30 -6.66 1.84 4.96
C PRO A 30 -6.66 0.30 5.06
N LEU A 31 -7.18 -0.26 6.16
CA LEU A 31 -7.29 -1.70 6.39
C LEU A 31 -8.43 -2.30 5.57
N THR A 32 -8.20 -3.49 5.03
CA THR A 32 -9.27 -4.31 4.46
C THR A 32 -10.20 -4.84 5.53
N SER A 33 -11.38 -5.33 5.14
CA SER A 33 -12.34 -5.92 6.08
C SER A 33 -11.77 -7.07 6.91
N ARG A 34 -10.86 -7.88 6.33
CA ARG A 34 -10.21 -8.99 7.04
C ARG A 34 -9.21 -8.49 8.08
N GLU A 35 -8.39 -7.51 7.72
CA GLU A 35 -7.39 -6.92 8.63
C GLU A 35 -8.06 -6.14 9.75
N ARG A 36 -9.12 -5.39 9.44
CA ARG A 36 -9.92 -4.69 10.44
C ARG A 36 -10.58 -5.66 11.41
N LEU A 37 -11.12 -6.78 10.92
CA LEU A 37 -11.67 -7.83 11.79
C LEU A 37 -10.59 -8.44 12.71
N ALA A 38 -9.38 -8.69 12.17
CA ALA A 38 -8.26 -9.18 12.97
C ALA A 38 -7.85 -8.16 14.06
N MET A 39 -7.77 -6.87 13.69
CA MET A 39 -7.44 -5.78 14.61
C MET A 39 -8.49 -5.64 15.72
N THR A 40 -9.78 -5.64 15.36
CA THR A 40 -10.89 -5.59 16.34
C THR A 40 -10.89 -6.80 17.27
N ARG A 41 -10.58 -8.01 16.77
CA ARG A 41 -10.46 -9.21 17.60
C ARG A 41 -9.29 -9.13 18.58
N ALA A 42 -8.14 -8.60 18.13
CA ALA A 42 -6.99 -8.39 18.99
C ALA A 42 -7.31 -7.37 20.10
N LEU A 43 -7.96 -6.25 19.75
CA LEU A 43 -8.42 -5.25 20.72
C LEU A 43 -9.42 -5.83 21.73
N ALA A 44 -10.40 -6.60 21.27
CA ALA A 44 -11.37 -7.26 22.16
C ALA A 44 -10.69 -8.28 23.10
N ALA A 45 -9.68 -9.00 22.62
CA ALA A 45 -8.89 -9.90 23.46
C ALA A 45 -8.10 -9.13 24.52
N GLY A 46 -7.52 -7.98 24.16
CA GLY A 46 -6.85 -7.08 25.11
C GLY A 46 -7.79 -6.55 26.18
N ALA A 47 -8.98 -6.05 25.80
CA ALA A 47 -10.00 -5.58 26.73
C ALA A 47 -10.45 -6.69 27.69
N ARG A 48 -10.60 -7.93 27.20
CA ARG A 48 -10.91 -9.10 28.03
C ARG A 48 -9.78 -9.41 29.02
N SER A 49 -8.52 -9.31 28.60
CA SER A 49 -7.37 -9.47 29.50
C SER A 49 -7.36 -8.41 30.61
N VAL A 50 -7.59 -7.14 30.28
CA VAL A 50 -7.67 -6.04 31.27
C VAL A 50 -8.77 -6.31 32.30
N HIS A 51 -9.96 -6.72 31.84
CA HIS A 51 -11.06 -7.08 32.74
C HIS A 51 -10.72 -8.26 33.65
N GLN A 52 -9.86 -9.17 33.20
CA GLN A 52 -9.39 -10.31 34.01
C GLN A 52 -8.12 -9.98 34.82
N SER A 53 -7.68 -8.72 34.84
CA SER A 53 -6.41 -8.28 35.43
C SER A 53 -5.19 -9.09 34.92
N ARG A 54 -5.27 -9.53 33.66
CA ARG A 54 -4.22 -10.25 32.94
C ARG A 54 -3.46 -9.31 32.02
N SER A 55 -2.24 -9.71 31.64
CA SER A 55 -1.41 -8.97 30.69
C SER A 55 -2.09 -8.80 29.32
N THR A 56 -1.94 -7.61 28.73
CA THR A 56 -2.37 -7.25 27.36
C THR A 56 -1.28 -7.50 26.32
N ALA A 57 -0.07 -7.88 26.73
CA ALA A 57 1.08 -7.99 25.84
C ALA A 57 0.81 -8.85 24.59
N GLY A 58 0.11 -9.98 24.75
CA GLY A 58 -0.25 -10.84 23.62
C GLY A 58 -1.25 -10.21 22.63
N ALA A 59 -2.11 -9.30 23.10
CA ALA A 59 -3.01 -8.54 22.23
C ALA A 59 -2.25 -7.44 21.50
N GLU A 60 -1.37 -6.72 22.18
CA GLU A 60 -0.50 -5.68 21.61
C GLU A 60 0.41 -6.26 20.53
N THR A 61 1.13 -7.36 20.82
CA THR A 61 1.98 -8.05 19.84
C THR A 61 1.19 -8.50 18.60
N ARG A 62 -0.07 -8.93 18.77
CA ARG A 62 -0.93 -9.27 17.64
C ARG A 62 -1.30 -8.04 16.82
N MET A 63 -1.65 -6.93 17.47
CA MET A 63 -1.95 -5.67 16.78
C MET A 63 -0.74 -5.16 15.99
N ASP A 64 0.45 -5.21 16.57
CA ASP A 64 1.70 -4.84 15.91
C ASP A 64 1.98 -5.74 14.71
N SER A 65 1.83 -7.06 14.86
CA SER A 65 2.03 -8.01 13.77
C SER A 65 1.07 -7.79 12.60
N ILE A 66 -0.18 -7.42 12.89
CA ILE A 66 -1.18 -7.07 11.87
C ILE A 66 -0.77 -5.77 11.18
N GLY A 67 -0.32 -4.76 11.94
CA GLY A 67 0.20 -3.50 11.39
C GLY A 67 1.35 -3.75 10.41
N THR A 68 2.37 -4.51 10.83
CA THR A 68 3.52 -4.86 9.98
C THR A 68 3.10 -5.63 8.73
N ALA A 69 2.14 -6.57 8.84
CA ALA A 69 1.63 -7.31 7.68
C ALA A 69 0.95 -6.38 6.66
N VAL A 70 0.16 -5.41 7.15
CA VAL A 70 -0.52 -4.42 6.30
C VAL A 70 0.49 -3.51 5.61
N GLU A 71 1.49 -3.02 6.34
CA GLU A 71 2.57 -2.21 5.76
C GLU A 71 3.32 -2.97 4.66
N THR A 72 3.62 -4.25 4.90
CA THR A 72 4.30 -5.11 3.93
C THR A 72 3.47 -5.28 2.65
N ARG A 73 2.15 -5.51 2.79
CA ARG A 73 1.24 -5.60 1.65
C ARG A 73 1.19 -4.29 0.86
N LEU A 74 1.03 -3.15 1.54
CA LEU A 74 0.95 -1.84 0.89
C LEU A 74 2.27 -1.48 0.18
N ASN A 75 3.42 -1.84 0.76
CA ASN A 75 4.71 -1.69 0.10
C ASN A 75 4.80 -2.57 -1.15
N ALA A 76 4.34 -3.82 -1.10
CA ALA A 76 4.31 -4.70 -2.27
C ALA A 76 3.42 -4.14 -3.40
N GLU A 77 2.23 -3.63 -3.06
CA GLU A 77 1.34 -2.94 -4.01
C GLU A 77 2.03 -1.71 -4.64
N LEU A 78 2.73 -0.92 -3.83
CA LEU A 78 3.44 0.28 -4.29
C LEU A 78 4.61 -0.08 -5.22
N THR A 79 5.38 -1.10 -4.90
CA THR A 79 6.46 -1.61 -5.77
C THR A 79 5.91 -2.11 -7.11
N ALA A 80 4.78 -2.82 -7.10
CA ALA A 80 4.12 -3.28 -8.32
C ALA A 80 3.68 -2.10 -9.22
N LEU A 81 3.07 -1.06 -8.64
CA LEU A 81 2.65 0.14 -9.39
C LEU A 81 3.84 0.93 -9.96
N HIS A 82 4.95 1.04 -9.22
CA HIS A 82 6.17 1.66 -9.74
C HIS A 82 6.80 0.86 -10.88
N GLY A 83 6.78 -0.47 -10.80
CA GLY A 83 7.24 -1.34 -11.89
C GLY A 83 6.44 -1.11 -13.17
N GLU A 84 5.11 -1.05 -13.07
CA GLU A 84 4.24 -0.83 -14.22
C GLU A 84 4.43 0.58 -14.82
N ARG A 85 4.54 1.61 -13.97
CA ARG A 85 4.83 2.97 -14.41
C ARG A 85 6.14 3.03 -15.21
N GLN A 86 7.17 2.35 -14.74
CA GLN A 86 8.46 2.34 -15.42
C GLN A 86 8.37 1.69 -16.81
N ARG A 87 7.61 0.60 -16.95
CA ARG A 87 7.37 -0.04 -18.25
C ARG A 87 6.73 0.94 -19.24
N LEU A 88 5.64 1.59 -18.88
CA LEU A 88 4.96 2.56 -19.75
C LEU A 88 5.87 3.73 -20.16
N ILE A 89 6.72 4.21 -19.24
CA ILE A 89 7.70 5.26 -19.55
C ILE A 89 8.72 4.77 -20.58
N THR A 90 9.25 3.56 -20.42
CA THR A 90 10.22 2.99 -21.36
C THR A 90 9.63 2.75 -22.75
N GLU A 91 8.37 2.30 -22.82
CA GLU A 91 7.65 2.11 -24.09
C GLU A 91 7.39 3.44 -24.79
N ALA A 92 6.94 4.46 -24.05
CA ALA A 92 6.74 5.80 -24.58
C ALA A 92 8.06 6.42 -25.10
N ALA A 93 9.17 6.19 -24.39
CA ALA A 93 10.50 6.63 -24.82
C ALA A 93 10.94 5.94 -26.12
N ARG A 94 10.74 4.62 -26.25
CA ARG A 94 11.03 3.85 -27.48
C ARG A 94 10.20 4.34 -28.67
N ALA A 95 8.89 4.54 -28.47
CA ALA A 95 8.01 5.06 -29.52
C ALA A 95 8.42 6.48 -29.98
N LYS A 96 8.86 7.33 -29.05
CA LYS A 96 9.38 8.66 -29.38
C LYS A 96 10.71 8.59 -30.14
N ALA A 97 11.60 7.68 -29.78
CA ALA A 97 12.87 7.47 -30.50
C ALA A 97 12.62 7.00 -31.95
N ALA A 98 11.72 6.04 -32.16
CA ALA A 98 11.35 5.56 -33.49
C ALA A 98 10.75 6.67 -34.39
N ARG A 99 9.91 7.54 -33.82
CA ARG A 99 9.38 8.72 -34.55
C ARG A 99 10.45 9.76 -34.87
N LYS A 100 11.51 9.85 -34.07
CA LYS A 100 12.61 10.79 -34.29
C LYS A 100 13.55 10.29 -35.38
N SER A 101 13.85 8.98 -35.41
CA SER A 101 14.67 8.38 -36.46
C SER A 101 14.01 8.45 -37.84
N SER A 102 12.67 8.36 -37.92
CA SER A 102 11.92 8.48 -39.18
C SER A 102 11.78 9.91 -39.73
N ARG A 103 12.25 10.94 -39.00
CA ARG A 103 12.20 12.36 -39.45
C ARG A 103 13.57 12.89 -39.90
N TRP A 104 14.63 12.11 -39.76
CA TRP A 104 16.00 12.48 -40.14
C TRP A 104 16.46 11.77 -41.43
N PHE A 105 15.65 10.87 -41.97
CA PHE A 105 15.79 10.35 -43.33
C PHE A 105 14.74 11.00 -44.24
#